data_AF-A0A3G2IA42-F1
#
_entry.id   AF-A0A3G2IA42-F1
#
_cell.length_a   1.000
_cell.length_b   1.000
_cell.length_c   1.000
_cell.angle_alpha   90.00
_cell.angle_beta   90.00
_cell.angle_gamma   90.00
#
_symmetry.space_group_name_H-M   'P 1'
#
loop_
_entity.id
_entity.type
_entity.pdbx_description
1 polymer ?
#
loop_
_entity_poly.entity_id
_entity_poly.type
_entity_poly.pdbx_seq_one_letter_code
_entity_poly.pdbx_strand_id
1 'polypeptide(L)'
;MSTCQQTAQLKPSRGALNTLKKLAKLHSKKLIVTLLLVVAENVVYLLYPLMAGFAINAIIKGQSLHALLYALVVFIMWAIGAARRSMDTRTFARIYAGLAVPVILAQRKDDHSHSTIAARVTLSREFVNFFETHLPLLITSLASIIGAVVMLLTIEFWAGVACMVVLVFFALFLPSYTRKNEMLYEKLNDRLEKEVGFVGYASENTLNKHYNFLAQVRIRLSDREAYGYLAIGIAAAFLFAMTIMLMTVKGVGNAGHIYSVMTYMWMFAMSLDDGPSLLEKYSQLKEIGKRVNTGLVD
;
A
#
# COMPACT_ATOMS: atom_id res chain seq x y z
N MET A 1 -12.61 -10.19 54.80
CA MET A 1 -12.16 -11.51 54.33
C MET A 1 -12.87 -11.77 53.01
N SER A 2 -12.46 -11.13 51.90
CA SER A 2 -11.23 -11.34 51.11
C SER A 2 -11.28 -12.63 50.30
N THR A 3 -11.55 -12.50 49.00
CA THR A 3 -10.74 -13.13 47.93
C THR A 3 -11.00 -12.47 46.58
N CYS A 4 -10.09 -11.54 46.23
CA CYS A 4 -9.80 -11.17 44.85
C CYS A 4 -9.50 -12.42 44.03
N GLN A 5 -10.27 -12.69 42.98
CA GLN A 5 -9.77 -13.51 41.88
C GLN A 5 -8.85 -12.64 41.03
N GLN A 6 -7.54 -12.88 41.21
CA GLN A 6 -6.49 -12.36 40.35
C GLN A 6 -6.76 -12.74 38.90
N THR A 7 -7.01 -11.75 38.05
CA THR A 7 -6.73 -11.82 36.62
C THR A 7 -5.26 -12.18 36.45
N ALA A 8 -4.98 -13.46 36.20
CA ALA A 8 -3.64 -13.93 35.85
C ALA A 8 -3.23 -13.23 34.54
N GLN A 9 -2.36 -12.23 34.66
CA GLN A 9 -1.66 -11.64 33.53
C GLN A 9 -0.87 -12.75 32.83
N LEU A 10 -1.41 -13.24 31.70
CA LEU A 10 -0.69 -14.09 30.77
C LEU A 10 0.50 -13.30 30.23
N LYS A 11 1.69 -13.66 30.70
CA LYS A 11 2.96 -13.06 30.31
C LYS A 11 3.12 -13.26 28.79
N PRO A 12 3.40 -12.20 28.00
CA PRO A 12 3.43 -12.27 26.55
C PRO A 12 4.50 -13.23 26.06
N SER A 13 4.17 -14.05 25.04
CA SER A 13 5.11 -14.95 24.37
C SER A 13 6.16 -14.14 23.61
N ARG A 14 7.23 -13.77 24.31
CA ARG A 14 8.49 -13.26 23.72
C ARG A 14 9.12 -14.25 22.72
N GLY A 15 8.60 -15.48 22.59
CA GLY A 15 9.16 -16.56 21.77
C GLY A 15 8.88 -16.41 20.28
N ALA A 16 7.64 -16.14 19.87
CA ALA A 16 7.26 -16.14 18.45
C ALA A 16 7.94 -15.00 17.66
N LEU A 17 7.91 -13.78 18.20
CA LEU A 17 8.52 -12.60 17.58
C LEU A 17 10.05 -12.70 17.54
N ASN A 18 10.69 -13.28 18.57
CA ASN A 18 12.13 -13.51 18.57
C ASN A 18 12.54 -14.61 17.58
N THR A 19 11.72 -15.64 17.39
CA THR A 19 11.93 -16.68 16.36
C THR A 19 11.75 -16.11 14.96
N LEU A 20 10.71 -15.29 14.73
CA LEU A 20 10.50 -14.52 13.49
C LEU A 20 11.67 -13.57 13.21
N LYS A 21 12.12 -12.80 14.21
CA LYS A 21 13.24 -11.85 14.07
C LYS A 21 14.57 -12.58 13.83
N LYS A 22 14.79 -13.73 14.47
CA LYS A 22 15.96 -14.59 14.22
C LYS A 22 15.91 -15.19 12.80
N LEU A 23 14.76 -15.64 12.31
CA LEU A 23 14.64 -16.16 10.94
C LEU A 23 14.70 -15.05 9.87
N ALA A 24 14.13 -13.88 10.12
CA ALA A 24 14.31 -12.71 9.27
C ALA A 24 15.79 -12.32 9.19
N LYS A 25 16.53 -12.42 10.31
CA LYS A 25 17.98 -12.23 10.34
C LYS A 25 18.73 -13.33 9.58
N LEU A 26 18.26 -14.59 9.66
CA LEU A 26 18.81 -15.74 8.94
C LEU A 26 18.64 -15.61 7.41
N HIS A 27 17.51 -15.05 6.96
CA HIS A 27 17.21 -14.80 5.55
C HIS A 27 17.48 -13.36 5.08
N SER A 28 18.15 -12.55 5.90
CA SER A 28 18.39 -11.12 5.66
C SER A 28 18.97 -10.81 4.28
N LYS A 29 19.92 -11.61 3.79
CA LYS A 29 20.50 -11.43 2.45
C LYS A 29 19.46 -11.54 1.33
N LYS A 30 18.52 -12.48 1.42
CA LYS A 30 17.46 -12.65 0.42
C LYS A 30 16.42 -11.53 0.49
N LEU A 31 16.08 -11.10 1.71
CA LEU A 31 15.18 -9.96 1.95
C LEU A 31 15.76 -8.63 1.44
N ILE A 32 17.08 -8.43 1.55
CA ILE A 32 17.76 -7.26 0.98
C ILE A 32 17.65 -7.29 -0.54
N VAL A 33 17.87 -8.45 -1.17
CA VAL A 33 17.78 -8.57 -2.64
C VAL A 33 16.36 -8.30 -3.14
N THR A 34 15.32 -8.82 -2.48
CA THR A 34 13.92 -8.53 -2.85
C THR A 34 13.63 -7.03 -2.71
N LEU A 35 14.07 -6.40 -1.63
CA LEU A 35 13.89 -4.96 -1.42
C LEU A 35 14.65 -4.12 -2.48
N LEU A 36 15.88 -4.52 -2.83
CA LEU A 36 16.65 -3.85 -3.89
C LEU A 36 15.96 -3.97 -5.25
N LEU A 37 15.33 -5.09 -5.56
CA LEU A 37 14.54 -5.26 -6.78
C LEU A 37 13.30 -4.36 -6.80
N VAL A 38 12.61 -4.18 -5.67
CA VAL A 38 11.52 -3.21 -5.54
C VAL A 38 12.03 -1.79 -5.79
N VAL A 39 13.17 -1.42 -5.22
CA VAL A 39 13.78 -0.09 -5.45
C VAL A 39 14.16 0.09 -6.92
N ALA A 40 14.81 -0.91 -7.53
CA ALA A 40 15.19 -0.87 -8.94
C ALA A 40 13.98 -0.74 -9.86
N GLU A 41 12.90 -1.49 -9.61
CA GLU A 41 11.64 -1.39 -10.36
C GLU A 41 11.08 0.03 -10.29
N ASN A 42 11.06 0.63 -9.08
CA ASN A 42 10.56 1.98 -8.88
C ASN A 42 11.45 3.06 -9.52
N VAL A 43 12.77 2.89 -9.53
CA VAL A 43 13.68 3.80 -10.23
C VAL A 43 13.40 3.77 -11.74
N VAL A 44 13.26 2.58 -12.33
CA VAL A 44 12.94 2.48 -13.76
C VAL A 44 11.54 3.02 -14.05
N TYR A 45 10.57 2.78 -13.17
CA TYR A 45 9.23 3.35 -13.27
C TYR A 45 9.24 4.88 -13.18
N LEU A 46 10.07 5.48 -12.33
CA LEU A 46 10.21 6.94 -12.29
C LEU A 46 10.95 7.50 -13.50
N LEU A 47 11.86 6.75 -14.11
CA LEU A 47 12.63 7.20 -15.27
C LEU A 47 11.89 7.02 -16.60
N TYR A 48 10.88 6.13 -16.69
CA TYR A 48 10.22 5.83 -17.97
C TYR A 48 9.65 7.07 -18.67
N PRO A 49 9.00 8.04 -18.00
CA PRO A 49 8.44 9.20 -18.68
C PRO A 49 9.50 10.07 -19.33
N LEU A 50 10.62 10.28 -18.63
CA LEU A 50 11.78 11.02 -19.13
C LEU A 50 12.41 10.31 -20.34
N MET A 51 12.61 8.99 -20.25
CA MET A 51 13.18 8.19 -21.34
C MET A 51 12.26 8.20 -22.58
N ALA A 52 10.95 8.11 -22.37
CA ALA A 52 9.96 8.24 -23.43
C ALA A 52 10.00 9.63 -24.07
N GLY A 53 10.15 10.68 -23.26
CA GLY A 53 10.36 12.04 -23.75
C GLY A 53 11.57 12.17 -24.67
N PHE A 54 12.72 11.60 -24.28
CA PHE A 54 13.91 11.56 -25.15
C PHE A 54 13.66 10.80 -26.45
N ALA A 55 12.95 9.68 -26.40
CA ALA A 55 12.58 8.90 -27.57
C ALA A 55 11.69 9.69 -28.53
N ILE A 56 10.66 10.38 -28.01
CA ILE A 56 9.76 11.24 -28.80
C ILE A 56 10.55 12.34 -29.51
N ASN A 57 11.49 12.99 -28.81
CA ASN A 57 12.33 14.01 -29.41
C ASN A 57 13.23 13.42 -30.53
N ALA A 58 13.76 12.21 -30.35
CA ALA A 58 14.56 11.52 -31.37
C ALA A 58 13.72 11.14 -32.60
N ILE A 59 12.48 10.69 -32.41
CA ILE A 59 11.52 10.39 -33.49
C ILE A 59 11.27 11.64 -34.34
N ILE A 60 10.97 12.78 -33.70
CA ILE A 60 10.72 14.05 -34.38
C ILE A 60 11.95 14.52 -35.17
N LYS A 61 13.15 14.26 -34.65
CA LYS A 61 14.43 14.59 -35.31
C LYS A 61 14.86 13.57 -36.38
N GLY A 62 14.09 12.50 -36.62
CA GLY A 62 14.45 11.43 -37.55
C GLY A 62 15.61 10.53 -37.10
N GLN A 63 16.00 10.58 -35.82
CA GLN A 63 17.12 9.83 -35.25
C GLN A 63 16.67 8.43 -34.79
N SER A 64 16.40 7.55 -35.75
CA SER A 64 15.82 6.21 -35.52
C SER A 64 16.59 5.36 -34.50
N LEU A 65 17.92 5.35 -34.56
CA LEU A 65 18.76 4.57 -33.64
C LEU A 65 18.61 5.05 -32.18
N HIS A 66 18.55 6.36 -31.96
CA HIS A 66 18.37 6.94 -30.63
C HIS A 66 16.97 6.66 -30.08
N ALA A 67 15.94 6.71 -30.95
CA ALA A 67 14.59 6.34 -30.57
C ALA A 67 14.49 4.84 -30.19
N LEU A 68 15.22 3.97 -30.89
CA LEU A 68 15.21 2.52 -30.61
C LEU A 68 15.79 2.17 -29.23
N LEU A 69 16.65 2.99 -28.65
CA LEU A 69 17.16 2.80 -27.28
C LEU A 69 16.02 2.77 -26.24
N TYR A 70 14.87 3.38 -26.52
CA TYR A 70 13.70 3.27 -25.65
C TYR A 70 13.15 1.84 -25.56
N ALA A 71 13.24 1.05 -26.62
CA ALA A 71 12.83 -0.35 -26.59
C ALA A 71 13.69 -1.16 -25.60
N LEU A 72 14.98 -0.83 -25.46
CA LEU A 72 15.86 -1.42 -24.45
C LEU A 72 15.42 -1.05 -23.02
N VAL A 73 15.03 0.20 -22.79
CA VAL A 73 14.49 0.66 -21.49
C VAL A 73 13.22 -0.12 -21.14
N VAL A 74 12.29 -0.27 -22.10
CA VAL A 74 11.07 -1.06 -21.92
C VAL A 74 11.41 -2.51 -21.58
N PHE A 75 12.33 -3.14 -22.32
CA PHE A 75 12.77 -4.50 -22.03
C PHE A 75 13.35 -4.65 -20.61
N ILE A 76 14.21 -3.71 -20.18
CA ILE A 76 14.78 -3.70 -18.81
C ILE A 76 13.67 -3.59 -17.76
N MET A 77 12.67 -2.74 -17.97
CA MET A 77 11.54 -2.59 -17.06
C MET A 77 10.79 -3.92 -16.86
N TRP A 78 10.47 -4.60 -17.96
CA TRP A 78 9.82 -5.92 -17.91
C TRP A 78 10.71 -6.99 -17.27
N ALA A 79 12.01 -6.99 -17.57
CA ALA A 79 12.96 -7.94 -17.00
C ALA A 79 13.08 -7.77 -15.47
N ILE A 80 13.20 -6.54 -14.98
CA ILE A 80 13.26 -6.24 -13.53
C ILE A 80 11.94 -6.66 -12.87
N GLY A 81 10.79 -6.31 -13.46
CA GLY A 81 9.49 -6.67 -12.91
C GLY A 81 9.25 -8.19 -12.89
N ALA A 82 9.75 -8.93 -13.87
CA ALA A 82 9.68 -10.40 -13.89
C ALA A 82 10.60 -11.01 -12.81
N ALA A 83 11.84 -10.50 -12.70
CA ALA A 83 12.80 -10.94 -11.69
C ALA A 83 12.26 -10.70 -10.28
N ARG A 84 11.74 -9.50 -10.01
CA ARG A 84 11.13 -9.13 -8.72
C ARG A 84 10.01 -10.09 -8.33
N ARG A 85 8.97 -10.24 -9.19
CA ARG A 85 7.83 -11.13 -8.92
C ARG A 85 8.27 -12.58 -8.67
N SER A 86 9.22 -13.09 -9.46
CA SER A 86 9.74 -14.45 -9.28
C SER A 86 10.50 -14.61 -7.95
N MET A 87 11.33 -13.63 -7.60
CA MET A 87 12.18 -13.69 -6.41
C MET A 87 11.41 -13.46 -5.11
N ASP A 88 10.43 -12.55 -5.11
CA ASP A 88 9.58 -12.28 -3.95
C ASP A 88 8.85 -13.55 -3.52
N THR A 89 8.04 -14.16 -4.39
CA THR A 89 7.29 -15.38 -4.07
C THR A 89 8.19 -16.54 -3.65
N ARG A 90 9.31 -16.76 -4.35
CA ARG A 90 10.28 -17.82 -3.98
C ARG A 90 10.96 -17.56 -2.64
N THR A 91 11.11 -16.32 -2.22
CA THR A 91 11.77 -15.96 -0.96
C THR A 91 10.78 -16.05 0.19
N PHE A 92 9.62 -15.40 0.07
CA PHE A 92 8.61 -15.36 1.12
C PHE A 92 7.94 -16.72 1.35
N ALA A 93 7.67 -17.52 0.31
CA ALA A 93 7.17 -18.88 0.49
C ALA A 93 8.14 -19.77 1.29
N ARG A 94 9.45 -19.65 1.06
CA ARG A 94 10.47 -20.39 1.82
C ARG A 94 10.62 -19.88 3.24
N ILE A 95 10.54 -18.57 3.45
CA ILE A 95 10.52 -17.97 4.80
C ILE A 95 9.32 -18.51 5.58
N TYR A 96 8.13 -18.52 4.97
CA TYR A 96 6.92 -19.07 5.58
C TYR A 96 7.09 -20.55 5.96
N ALA A 97 7.59 -21.40 5.04
CA ALA A 97 7.83 -22.81 5.33
C ALA A 97 8.84 -23.01 6.48
N GLY A 98 9.92 -22.21 6.49
CA GLY A 98 10.92 -22.22 7.56
C GLY A 98 10.41 -21.71 8.91
N LEU A 99 9.35 -20.89 8.93
CA LEU A 99 8.70 -20.40 10.15
C LEU A 99 7.64 -21.36 10.67
N ALA A 100 6.80 -21.92 9.79
CA ALA A 100 5.66 -22.73 10.19
C ALA A 100 6.08 -24.02 10.92
N VAL A 101 7.10 -24.72 10.41
CA VAL A 101 7.51 -26.02 10.95
C VAL A 101 8.04 -25.93 12.39
N PRO A 102 9.00 -25.04 12.73
CA PRO A 102 9.47 -24.91 14.11
C PRO A 102 8.38 -24.42 15.08
N VAL A 103 7.47 -23.55 14.63
CA VAL A 103 6.35 -23.06 15.44
C VAL A 103 5.39 -24.20 15.80
N ILE A 104 5.05 -25.06 14.84
CA ILE A 104 4.18 -26.23 15.07
C ILE A 104 4.85 -27.21 16.04
N LEU A 105 6.15 -27.51 15.85
CA LEU A 105 6.87 -28.46 16.68
C LEU A 105 7.07 -27.95 18.12
N ALA A 106 7.39 -26.67 18.31
CA ALA A 106 7.54 -26.08 19.64
C ALA A 106 6.23 -26.09 20.42
N GLN A 107 5.11 -25.74 19.78
CA GLN A 107 3.83 -25.64 20.48
C GLN A 107 3.14 -26.98 20.72
N ARG A 108 3.41 -28.00 19.89
CA ARG A 108 3.02 -29.38 20.20
C ARG A 108 3.72 -29.90 21.47
N LYS A 109 4.95 -29.45 21.73
CA LYS A 109 5.72 -29.82 22.92
C LYS A 109 5.22 -29.14 24.20
N ASP A 110 4.58 -27.98 24.07
CA ASP A 110 3.99 -27.21 25.17
C ASP A 110 2.51 -27.55 25.44
N ASP A 111 2.00 -28.64 24.84
CA ASP A 111 0.64 -29.20 25.02
C ASP A 111 -0.52 -28.21 24.76
N HIS A 112 -0.28 -27.22 23.88
CA HIS A 112 -1.32 -26.28 23.46
C HIS A 112 -2.36 -26.94 22.54
N SER A 113 -3.62 -26.48 22.63
CA SER A 113 -4.69 -26.99 21.77
C SER A 113 -4.38 -26.78 20.28
N HIS A 114 -4.81 -27.72 19.44
CA HIS A 114 -4.61 -27.63 18.00
C HIS A 114 -5.16 -26.33 17.37
N SER A 115 -6.23 -25.75 17.94
CA SER A 115 -6.77 -24.45 17.49
C SER A 115 -5.82 -23.28 17.79
N THR A 116 -5.18 -23.28 18.96
CA THR A 116 -4.19 -22.25 19.35
C THR A 116 -2.96 -22.31 18.45
N ILE A 117 -2.51 -23.52 18.11
CA ILE A 117 -1.38 -23.74 17.21
C ILE A 117 -1.71 -23.26 15.80
N ALA A 118 -2.88 -23.63 15.27
CA ALA A 118 -3.33 -23.20 13.95
C ALA A 118 -3.43 -21.67 13.85
N ALA A 119 -4.03 -21.02 14.85
CA ALA A 119 -4.18 -19.56 14.86
C ALA A 119 -2.82 -18.82 14.85
N ARG A 120 -1.82 -19.33 15.58
CA ARG A 120 -0.47 -18.72 15.59
C ARG A 120 0.30 -18.94 14.28
N VAL A 121 0.07 -20.06 13.60
CA VAL A 121 0.61 -20.30 12.25
C VAL A 121 -0.05 -19.36 11.24
N THR A 122 -1.35 -19.14 11.35
CA THR A 122 -2.08 -18.17 10.51
C THR A 122 -1.54 -16.75 10.69
N LEU A 123 -1.35 -16.27 11.92
CA LEU A 123 -0.73 -14.96 12.18
C LEU A 123 0.67 -14.82 11.58
N SER A 124 1.47 -15.89 11.62
CA SER A 124 2.81 -15.89 11.00
C SER A 124 2.72 -15.82 9.47
N ARG A 125 1.71 -16.46 8.87
CA ARG A 125 1.43 -16.37 7.43
C ARG A 125 1.00 -14.97 7.03
N GLU A 126 0.07 -14.36 7.77
CA GLU A 126 -0.40 -12.99 7.52
C GLU A 126 0.75 -11.98 7.55
N PHE A 127 1.64 -12.09 8.55
CA PHE A 127 2.82 -11.24 8.61
C PHE A 127 3.74 -11.43 7.41
N VAL A 128 4.03 -12.67 6.99
CA VAL A 128 4.89 -12.92 5.81
C VAL A 128 4.23 -12.41 4.52
N ASN A 129 2.93 -12.69 4.34
CA ASN A 129 2.16 -12.21 3.20
C ASN A 129 2.20 -10.68 3.11
N PHE A 130 2.14 -9.98 4.24
CA PHE A 130 2.26 -8.52 4.24
C PHE A 130 3.57 -8.03 3.61
N PHE A 131 4.71 -8.64 3.97
CA PHE A 131 5.99 -8.26 3.39
C PHE A 131 6.11 -8.63 1.90
N GLU A 132 5.42 -9.69 1.47
CA GLU A 132 5.41 -10.12 0.07
C GLU A 132 4.56 -9.21 -0.82
N THR A 133 3.37 -8.81 -0.35
CA THR A 133 2.38 -8.12 -1.20
C THR A 133 2.20 -6.66 -0.83
N HIS A 134 1.98 -6.36 0.45
CA HIS A 134 1.61 -5.02 0.89
C HIS A 134 2.81 -4.07 0.98
N LEU A 135 3.96 -4.55 1.46
CA LEU A 135 5.16 -3.71 1.59
C LEU A 135 5.66 -3.19 0.22
N PRO A 136 5.81 -4.00 -0.84
CA PRO A 136 6.17 -3.49 -2.17
C PRO A 136 5.18 -2.45 -2.70
N LEU A 137 3.87 -2.68 -2.51
CA LEU A 137 2.84 -1.72 -2.92
C LEU A 137 2.97 -0.38 -2.18
N LEU A 138 3.24 -0.41 -0.87
CA LEU A 138 3.49 0.80 -0.08
C LEU A 138 4.73 1.55 -0.58
N ILE A 139 5.83 0.83 -0.83
CA ILE A 139 7.06 1.42 -1.37
C ILE A 139 6.79 2.05 -2.73
N THR A 140 6.09 1.34 -3.62
CA THR A 140 5.82 1.82 -4.99
C THR A 140 4.95 3.06 -5.01
N SER A 141 3.92 3.12 -4.18
CA SER A 141 3.05 4.31 -4.16
C SER A 141 3.75 5.51 -3.51
N LEU A 142 4.54 5.30 -2.45
CA LEU A 142 5.38 6.36 -1.87
C LEU A 142 6.46 6.84 -2.86
N ALA A 143 7.11 5.92 -3.56
CA ALA A 143 8.09 6.24 -4.59
C ALA A 143 7.46 7.03 -5.74
N SER A 144 6.25 6.66 -6.17
CA SER A 144 5.52 7.34 -7.24
C SER A 144 5.11 8.76 -6.84
N ILE A 145 4.51 8.96 -5.66
CA ILE A 145 4.07 10.30 -5.24
C ILE A 145 5.24 11.25 -4.97
N ILE A 146 6.27 10.78 -4.24
CA ILE A 146 7.47 11.59 -3.95
C ILE A 146 8.29 11.78 -5.21
N GLY A 147 8.50 10.72 -5.98
CA GLY A 147 9.29 10.73 -7.19
C GLY A 147 8.67 11.60 -8.28
N ALA A 148 7.34 11.60 -8.45
CA ALA A 148 6.67 12.51 -9.38
C ALA A 148 6.90 13.98 -8.99
N VAL A 149 6.80 14.34 -7.70
CA VAL A 149 7.10 15.70 -7.22
C VAL A 149 8.56 16.06 -7.47
N VAL A 150 9.51 15.18 -7.14
CA VAL A 150 10.94 15.40 -7.37
C VAL A 150 11.23 15.56 -8.87
N MET A 151 10.67 14.70 -9.72
CA MET A 151 10.85 14.79 -11.16
C MET A 151 10.24 16.09 -11.72
N LEU A 152 9.05 16.49 -11.27
CA LEU A 152 8.47 17.78 -11.66
C LEU A 152 9.29 18.96 -11.15
N LEU A 153 9.82 18.93 -9.93
CA LEU A 153 10.72 19.98 -9.43
C LEU A 153 12.00 20.12 -10.27
N THR A 154 12.50 19.01 -10.84
CA THR A 154 13.69 19.03 -11.68
C THR A 154 13.42 19.48 -13.12
N ILE A 155 12.32 19.05 -13.74
CA ILE A 155 12.04 19.35 -15.15
C ILE A 155 11.13 20.57 -15.35
N GLU A 156 10.17 20.83 -14.47
CA GLU A 156 9.23 21.95 -14.54
C GLU A 156 8.96 22.51 -13.13
N PHE A 157 9.95 23.24 -12.60
CA PHE A 157 10.04 23.65 -11.18
C PHE A 157 8.74 24.15 -10.56
N TRP A 158 8.03 25.09 -11.22
CA TRP A 158 6.80 25.68 -10.70
C TRP A 158 5.64 24.69 -10.62
N ALA A 159 5.56 23.74 -11.57
CA ALA A 159 4.60 22.64 -11.49
C ALA A 159 4.92 21.73 -10.30
N GLY A 160 6.21 21.41 -10.09
CA GLY A 160 6.67 20.64 -8.93
C GLY A 160 6.35 21.30 -7.59
N VAL A 161 6.54 22.62 -7.48
CA VAL A 161 6.18 23.39 -6.27
C VAL A 161 4.67 23.32 -6.01
N ALA A 162 3.83 23.49 -7.03
CA ALA A 162 2.39 23.41 -6.87
C ALA A 162 1.94 21.99 -6.47
N CYS A 163 2.50 20.94 -7.06
CA CYS A 163 2.26 19.56 -6.63
C CYS A 163 2.67 19.33 -5.17
N MET A 164 3.81 19.89 -4.74
CA MET A 164 4.24 19.80 -3.34
C MET A 164 3.27 20.49 -2.38
N VAL A 165 2.75 21.67 -2.74
CA VAL A 165 1.74 22.38 -1.93
C VAL A 165 0.47 21.54 -1.82
N VAL A 166 -0.02 20.98 -2.92
CA VAL A 166 -1.20 20.10 -2.92
C VAL A 166 -0.95 18.85 -2.07
N LEU A 167 0.23 18.22 -2.20
CA LEU A 167 0.60 17.06 -1.40
C LEU A 167 0.58 17.35 0.09
N VAL A 168 1.19 18.46 0.52
CA VAL A 168 1.22 18.89 1.92
C VAL A 168 -0.20 19.19 2.41
N PHE A 169 -1.01 19.89 1.61
CA PHE A 169 -2.40 20.17 1.92
C PHE A 169 -3.17 18.87 2.21
N PHE A 170 -3.19 17.92 1.27
CA PHE A 170 -3.90 16.64 1.48
C PHE A 170 -3.31 15.81 2.62
N ALA A 171 -1.98 15.79 2.80
CA ALA A 171 -1.33 15.09 3.90
C ALA A 171 -1.77 15.60 5.28
N LEU A 172 -2.05 16.90 5.43
CA LEU A 172 -2.57 17.47 6.68
C LEU A 172 -4.01 17.02 6.98
N PHE A 173 -4.86 16.85 5.97
CA PHE A 173 -6.23 16.39 6.15
C PHE A 173 -6.36 14.86 6.26
N LEU A 174 -5.35 14.12 5.79
CA LEU A 174 -5.35 12.66 5.73
C LEU A 174 -5.65 11.99 7.10
N PRO A 175 -5.02 12.36 8.23
CA PRO A 175 -5.29 11.71 9.52
C PRO A 175 -6.73 11.90 10.00
N SER A 176 -7.33 13.07 9.75
CA SER A 176 -8.74 13.29 10.12
C SER A 176 -9.68 12.53 9.20
N TYR A 177 -9.33 12.38 7.92
CA TYR A 177 -10.13 11.63 6.97
C TYR A 177 -10.15 10.14 7.33
N THR A 178 -8.97 9.56 7.60
CA THR A 178 -8.83 8.14 7.88
C THR A 178 -9.42 7.73 9.21
N ARG A 179 -9.23 8.52 10.28
CA ARG A 179 -9.83 8.22 11.59
C ARG A 179 -11.36 8.14 11.52
N LYS A 180 -12.00 8.99 10.69
CA LYS A 180 -13.45 8.95 10.46
C LYS A 180 -13.88 7.73 9.63
N ASN A 181 -13.07 7.35 8.63
CA ASN A 181 -13.33 6.15 7.84
C ASN A 181 -13.18 4.88 8.68
N GLU A 182 -12.12 4.77 9.49
CA GLU A 182 -11.90 3.64 10.41
C GLU A 182 -13.11 3.46 11.33
N MET A 183 -13.63 4.53 11.95
CA MET A 183 -14.84 4.46 12.78
C MET A 183 -16.09 3.97 12.03
N LEU A 184 -16.20 4.21 10.72
CA LEU A 184 -17.33 3.73 9.90
C LEU A 184 -17.15 2.25 9.55
N TYR A 185 -15.93 1.82 9.23
CA TYR A 185 -15.60 0.42 8.99
C TYR A 185 -15.77 -0.43 10.26
N GLU A 186 -15.35 0.06 11.43
CA GLU A 186 -15.57 -0.61 12.72
C GLU A 186 -17.07 -0.84 12.96
N LYS A 187 -17.90 0.20 12.79
CA LYS A 187 -19.37 0.07 12.92
C LYS A 187 -19.99 -0.90 11.92
N LEU A 188 -19.43 -0.99 10.72
CA LEU A 188 -19.89 -1.92 9.70
C LEU A 188 -19.53 -3.36 10.10
N ASN A 189 -18.28 -3.60 10.49
CA ASN A 189 -17.78 -4.91 10.91
C ASN A 189 -18.50 -5.43 12.16
N ASP A 190 -18.63 -4.62 13.21
CA ASP A 190 -19.38 -4.96 14.45
C ASP A 190 -20.82 -5.40 14.16
N ARG A 191 -21.40 -4.90 13.07
CA ARG A 191 -22.77 -5.21 12.66
C ARG A 191 -22.83 -6.48 11.82
N LEU A 192 -21.87 -6.69 10.94
CA LEU A 192 -21.73 -7.92 10.14
C LEU A 192 -21.43 -9.14 11.02
N GLU A 193 -20.63 -9.00 12.08
CA GLU A 193 -20.37 -10.11 13.01
C GLU A 193 -21.65 -10.63 13.69
N LYS A 194 -22.65 -9.75 13.88
CA LYS A 194 -23.94 -10.12 14.48
C LYS A 194 -24.89 -10.78 13.47
N GLU A 195 -24.55 -10.79 12.19
CA GLU A 195 -25.40 -11.31 11.10
C GLU A 195 -25.70 -12.81 11.30
N VAL A 196 -24.72 -13.60 11.76
CA VAL A 196 -24.89 -15.04 12.06
C VAL A 196 -25.99 -15.30 13.09
N GLY A 197 -26.18 -14.38 14.06
CA GLY A 197 -27.25 -14.47 15.05
C GLY A 197 -28.64 -14.09 14.52
N PHE A 198 -28.71 -13.28 13.46
CA PHE A 198 -29.98 -12.83 12.88
C PHE A 198 -30.55 -13.80 11.84
N VAL A 199 -29.73 -14.62 11.18
CA VAL A 199 -30.17 -15.55 10.12
C VAL A 199 -31.15 -16.62 10.62
N GLY A 200 -31.01 -17.07 11.88
CA GLY A 200 -31.82 -18.17 12.42
C GLY A 200 -33.15 -17.79 13.06
N TYR A 201 -33.27 -16.60 13.67
CA TYR A 201 -34.37 -16.28 14.60
C TYR A 201 -34.95 -14.86 14.46
N ALA A 202 -34.44 -14.03 13.55
CA ALA A 202 -34.88 -12.64 13.45
C ALA A 202 -36.18 -12.48 12.68
N SER A 203 -37.08 -11.63 13.20
CA SER A 203 -38.28 -11.23 12.47
C SER A 203 -37.94 -10.37 11.24
N GLU A 204 -38.81 -10.37 10.23
CA GLU A 204 -38.65 -9.59 9.00
C GLU A 204 -38.37 -8.10 9.26
N ASN A 205 -39.09 -7.49 10.22
CA ASN A 205 -38.87 -6.09 10.59
C ASN A 205 -37.48 -5.85 11.20
N THR A 206 -36.93 -6.84 11.92
CA THR A 206 -35.58 -6.77 12.50
C THR A 206 -34.51 -6.91 11.42
N LEU A 207 -34.71 -7.82 10.47
CA LEU A 207 -33.84 -7.99 9.29
C LEU A 207 -33.83 -6.72 8.43
N ASN A 208 -35.00 -6.15 8.12
CA ASN A 208 -35.10 -4.92 7.34
C ASN A 208 -34.37 -3.75 8.04
N LYS A 209 -34.53 -3.58 9.35
CA LYS A 209 -33.77 -2.56 10.10
C LYS A 209 -32.26 -2.80 10.08
N HIS A 210 -31.84 -4.06 10.17
CA HIS A 210 -30.43 -4.44 10.13
C HIS A 210 -29.81 -4.10 8.76
N TYR A 211 -30.40 -4.57 7.67
CA TYR A 211 -29.88 -4.34 6.32
C TYR A 211 -30.00 -2.88 5.88
N ASN A 212 -31.05 -2.17 6.29
CA ASN A 212 -31.15 -0.71 6.04
C ASN A 212 -30.03 0.06 6.77
N PHE A 213 -29.66 -0.35 7.98
CA PHE A 213 -28.53 0.26 8.68
C PHE A 213 -27.20 -0.03 7.97
N LEU A 214 -26.94 -1.29 7.58
CA LEU A 214 -25.75 -1.66 6.81
C LEU A 214 -25.66 -0.85 5.51
N ALA A 215 -26.78 -0.74 4.78
CA ALA A 215 -26.87 0.05 3.56
C ALA A 215 -26.53 1.53 3.82
N GLN A 216 -27.10 2.16 4.86
CA GLN A 216 -26.80 3.55 5.20
C GLN A 216 -25.32 3.77 5.55
N VAL A 217 -24.68 2.85 6.28
CA VAL A 217 -23.25 2.95 6.61
C VAL A 217 -22.41 2.82 5.34
N ARG A 218 -22.73 1.85 4.46
CA ARG A 218 -22.01 1.64 3.20
C ARG A 218 -22.17 2.80 2.22
N ILE A 219 -23.37 3.38 2.12
CA ILE A 219 -23.63 4.58 1.30
C ILE A 219 -22.81 5.76 1.83
N ARG A 220 -22.83 6.04 3.15
CA ARG A 220 -22.01 7.12 3.72
C ARG A 220 -20.52 6.93 3.48
N LEU A 221 -20.02 5.70 3.54
CA LEU A 221 -18.63 5.40 3.23
C LEU A 221 -18.31 5.69 1.75
N SER A 222 -19.18 5.23 0.84
CA SER A 222 -19.04 5.47 -0.60
C SER A 222 -19.14 6.96 -0.95
N ASP A 223 -20.05 7.71 -0.34
CA ASP A 223 -20.16 9.16 -0.54
C ASP A 223 -18.86 9.86 -0.13
N ARG A 224 -18.25 9.46 1.00
CA ARG A 224 -16.97 10.02 1.45
C ARG A 224 -15.82 9.74 0.48
N GLU A 225 -15.75 8.52 -0.03
CA GLU A 225 -14.77 8.14 -1.06
C GLU A 225 -14.99 8.97 -2.33
N ALA A 226 -16.23 9.12 -2.78
CA ALA A 226 -16.59 9.92 -3.95
C ALA A 226 -16.22 11.40 -3.78
N TYR A 227 -16.47 12.00 -2.61
CA TYR A 227 -16.04 13.38 -2.33
C TYR A 227 -14.52 13.51 -2.27
N GLY A 228 -13.82 12.52 -1.72
CA GLY A 228 -12.35 12.47 -1.72
C GLY A 228 -11.78 12.44 -3.14
N TYR A 229 -12.29 11.51 -3.96
CA TYR A 229 -11.94 11.38 -5.37
C TYR A 229 -12.19 12.68 -6.15
N LEU A 230 -13.36 13.30 -5.97
CA LEU A 230 -13.69 14.56 -6.63
C LEU A 230 -12.77 15.71 -6.18
N ALA A 231 -12.43 15.79 -4.90
CA ALA A 231 -11.52 16.82 -4.39
C ALA A 231 -10.11 16.68 -4.99
N ILE A 232 -9.60 15.45 -5.10
CA ILE A 232 -8.33 15.14 -5.77
C ILE A 232 -8.41 15.51 -7.25
N GLY A 233 -9.51 15.17 -7.93
CA GLY A 233 -9.76 15.51 -9.33
C GLY A 233 -9.79 17.02 -9.59
N ILE A 234 -10.43 17.81 -8.72
CA ILE A 234 -10.44 19.27 -8.80
C ILE A 234 -9.02 19.83 -8.64
N ALA A 235 -8.27 19.36 -7.63
CA ALA A 235 -6.88 19.80 -7.43
C ALA A 235 -5.99 19.43 -8.63
N ALA A 236 -6.13 18.21 -9.17
CA ALA A 236 -5.42 17.78 -10.36
C ALA A 236 -5.77 18.65 -11.58
N ALA A 237 -7.06 18.93 -11.82
CA ALA A 237 -7.49 19.80 -12.91
C ALA A 237 -6.86 21.20 -12.82
N PHE A 238 -6.82 21.81 -11.63
CA PHE A 238 -6.15 23.09 -11.43
C PHE A 238 -4.63 23.00 -11.68
N LEU A 239 -3.97 21.94 -11.21
CA LEU A 239 -2.55 21.72 -11.49
C LEU A 239 -2.31 21.60 -12.99
N PHE A 240 -3.08 20.78 -13.71
CA PHE A 240 -2.98 20.64 -15.17
C PHE A 240 -3.18 21.96 -15.88
N ALA A 241 -4.25 22.70 -15.57
CA ALA A 241 -4.53 23.99 -16.17
C ALA A 241 -3.38 24.99 -15.95
N MET A 242 -2.89 25.09 -14.71
CA MET A 242 -1.78 25.97 -14.34
C MET A 242 -0.50 25.59 -15.10
N THR A 243 -0.11 24.32 -15.08
CA THR A 243 1.12 23.85 -15.74
C THR A 243 1.05 24.07 -17.26
N ILE A 244 -0.08 23.73 -17.89
CA ILE A 244 -0.28 23.96 -19.33
C ILE A 244 -0.14 25.45 -19.63
N MET A 245 -0.82 26.32 -18.89
CA MET A 245 -0.76 27.77 -19.10
C MET A 245 0.67 28.30 -18.94
N LEU A 246 1.39 27.87 -17.90
CA LEU A 246 2.79 28.26 -17.67
C LEU A 246 3.71 27.81 -18.81
N MET A 247 3.56 26.57 -19.27
CA MET A 247 4.36 26.03 -20.37
C MET A 247 4.07 26.74 -21.69
N THR A 248 2.80 27.07 -21.96
CA THR A 248 2.38 27.83 -23.14
C THR A 248 2.96 29.24 -23.14
N VAL A 249 2.86 29.97 -22.01
CA VAL A 249 3.35 31.36 -21.91
C VAL A 249 4.87 31.45 -21.97
N LYS A 250 5.58 30.53 -21.32
CA LYS A 250 7.05 30.49 -21.33
C LYS A 250 7.64 30.05 -22.68
N GLY A 251 6.85 29.43 -23.56
CA GLY A 251 7.34 28.84 -24.81
C GLY A 251 8.17 27.57 -24.59
N VAL A 252 7.74 26.69 -23.69
CA VAL A 252 8.55 25.55 -23.23
C VAL A 252 8.49 24.35 -24.17
N GLY A 253 9.68 23.87 -24.56
CA GLY A 253 10.08 22.46 -24.65
C GLY A 253 9.68 21.66 -25.89
N ASN A 254 10.64 20.92 -26.48
CA ASN A 254 10.39 19.87 -27.48
C ASN A 254 9.26 18.92 -27.01
N ALA A 255 8.52 18.29 -27.92
CA ALA A 255 7.33 17.47 -27.59
C ALA A 255 7.56 16.40 -26.50
N GLY A 256 8.77 15.86 -26.39
CA GLY A 256 9.14 14.92 -25.33
C GLY A 256 9.17 15.50 -23.91
N HIS A 257 9.48 16.80 -23.76
CA HIS A 257 9.37 17.50 -22.48
C HIS A 257 7.90 17.59 -22.05
N ILE A 258 7.02 17.97 -22.98
CA ILE A 258 5.57 18.03 -22.74
C ILE A 258 5.06 16.66 -22.31
N TYR A 259 5.43 15.59 -23.01
CA TYR A 259 5.07 14.24 -22.63
C TYR A 259 5.52 13.88 -21.21
N SER A 260 6.77 14.19 -20.88
CA SER A 260 7.35 13.86 -19.56
C SER A 260 6.59 14.58 -18.45
N VAL A 261 6.39 15.90 -18.58
CA VAL A 261 5.66 16.71 -17.59
C VAL A 261 4.24 16.20 -17.41
N MET A 262 3.48 16.01 -18.51
CA MET A 262 2.09 15.54 -18.44
C MET A 262 1.98 14.16 -17.79
N THR A 263 2.94 13.27 -18.07
CA THR A 263 2.97 11.92 -17.50
C THR A 263 3.30 11.96 -16.00
N TYR A 264 4.25 12.78 -15.56
CA TYR A 264 4.51 12.93 -14.12
C TYR A 264 3.36 13.58 -13.37
N MET A 265 2.63 14.51 -13.99
CA MET A 265 1.42 15.08 -13.39
C MET A 265 0.33 14.02 -13.20
N TRP A 266 0.13 13.13 -14.18
CA TRP A 266 -0.77 11.99 -14.03
C TRP A 266 -0.29 11.00 -12.96
N MET A 267 1.01 10.69 -12.94
CA MET A 267 1.59 9.84 -11.91
C MET A 267 1.35 10.42 -10.51
N PHE A 268 1.53 11.72 -10.33
CA PHE A 268 1.22 12.42 -9.08
C PHE A 268 -0.28 12.31 -8.73
N ALA A 269 -1.18 12.63 -9.66
CA ALA A 269 -2.62 12.61 -9.43
C ALA A 269 -3.13 11.22 -9.04
N MET A 270 -2.70 10.17 -9.74
CA MET A 270 -3.08 8.78 -9.45
C MET A 270 -2.50 8.31 -8.11
N SER A 271 -1.24 8.66 -7.81
CA SER A 271 -0.62 8.26 -6.54
C SER A 271 -1.24 8.99 -5.33
N LEU A 272 -1.75 10.21 -5.53
CA LEU A 272 -2.47 10.95 -4.49
C LEU A 272 -3.82 10.29 -4.18
N ASP A 273 -4.52 9.79 -5.20
CA ASP A 273 -5.76 9.02 -5.07
C ASP A 273 -5.56 7.68 -4.35
N ASP A 274 -4.41 7.02 -4.57
CA ASP A 274 -4.05 5.80 -3.85
C ASP A 274 -3.80 6.02 -2.34
N GLY A 275 -3.52 7.27 -1.92
CA GLY A 275 -3.08 7.64 -0.57
C GLY A 275 -3.92 7.08 0.59
N PRO A 276 -5.26 7.20 0.60
CA PRO A 276 -6.12 6.60 1.62
C PRO A 276 -5.93 5.09 1.78
N SER A 277 -5.83 4.36 0.65
CA SER A 277 -5.63 2.90 0.66
C SER A 277 -4.26 2.50 1.24
N LEU A 278 -3.24 3.34 1.06
CA LEU A 278 -1.91 3.12 1.65
C LEU A 278 -1.95 3.27 3.17
N LEU A 279 -2.69 4.26 3.67
CA LEU A 279 -2.78 4.45 5.11
C LEU A 279 -3.52 3.28 5.77
N GLU A 280 -4.56 2.76 5.12
CA GLU A 280 -5.25 1.55 5.58
C GLU A 280 -4.28 0.36 5.65
N LYS A 281 -3.53 0.08 4.57
CA LYS A 281 -2.50 -0.98 4.54
C LYS A 281 -1.44 -0.79 5.63
N TYR A 282 -1.04 0.45 5.90
CA TYR A 282 -0.11 0.77 6.98
C TYR A 282 -0.71 0.56 8.38
N SER A 283 -1.98 0.90 8.57
CA SER A 283 -2.72 0.66 9.81
C SER A 283 -2.81 -0.85 10.10
N GLN A 284 -3.16 -1.64 9.08
CA GLN A 284 -3.17 -3.10 9.13
C GLN A 284 -1.80 -3.68 9.52
N LEU A 285 -0.69 -3.16 8.98
CA LEU A 285 0.66 -3.56 9.39
C LEU A 285 0.89 -3.36 10.89
N LYS A 286 0.52 -2.19 11.40
CA LYS A 286 0.69 -1.83 12.81
C LYS A 286 -0.13 -2.76 13.69
N GLU A 287 -1.34 -3.12 13.25
CA GLU A 287 -2.22 -4.04 13.95
C GLU A 287 -1.70 -5.49 13.94
N ILE A 288 -1.34 -6.04 12.76
CA ILE A 288 -0.75 -7.38 12.64
C ILE A 288 0.51 -7.47 13.52
N GLY A 289 1.38 -6.45 13.46
CA GLY A 289 2.56 -6.37 14.32
C GLY A 289 2.21 -6.38 15.81
N LYS A 290 1.12 -5.70 16.22
CA LYS A 290 0.63 -5.69 17.60
C LYS A 290 0.08 -7.06 18.02
N ARG A 291 -0.75 -7.71 17.20
CA ARG A 291 -1.33 -9.05 17.46
C ARG A 291 -0.25 -10.12 17.59
N VAL A 292 0.77 -10.08 16.72
CA VAL A 292 1.94 -10.96 16.83
C VAL A 292 2.74 -10.71 18.12
N ASN A 293 2.81 -9.46 18.59
CA ASN A 293 3.54 -9.10 19.82
C ASN A 293 2.77 -9.46 21.11
N THR A 294 1.45 -9.32 21.12
CA THR A 294 0.62 -9.65 22.30
C THR A 294 0.25 -11.12 22.37
N GLY A 295 0.34 -11.88 21.27
CA GLY A 295 -0.11 -13.27 21.20
C GLY A 295 -1.63 -13.41 21.37
N LEU A 296 -2.36 -12.30 21.30
CA LEU A 296 -3.82 -12.25 21.39
C LEU A 296 -4.39 -12.57 20.01
N VAL A 297 -4.96 -13.76 19.92
CA VAL A 297 -5.97 -14.11 18.93
C VAL A 297 -7.28 -13.92 19.69
N ASP A 298 -8.03 -12.88 19.36
CA ASP A 298 -9.44 -12.79 19.73
C ASP A 298 -10.24 -13.79 18.89
#